data_AF-A0AAD5U601-F1
#
_entry.id   AF-A0AAD5U601-F1
#
_cell.length_a   1.000
_cell.length_b   1.000
_cell.length_c   1.000
_cell.angle_alpha   90.00
_cell.angle_beta   90.00
_cell.angle_gamma   90.00
#
_symmetry.space_group_name_H-M   'P 1'
#
loop_
_entity.id
_entity.type
_entity.pdbx_description
1 polymer ?
#
loop_
_entity_poly.entity_id
_entity_poly.type
_entity_poly.pdbx_seq_one_letter_code
_entity_poly.pdbx_strand_id
1 'polypeptide(L)' 'MSHQTLGSGKKPPSKVVFIGNIPYDFTEPQLLEIFREAGPVINLRLIFDKDTNKPRGYGFCTYQGDFINL' A
#
# COMPACT_ATOMS: atom_id res chain seq x y z
N MET A 1 30.88 -31.50 1.16
CA MET A 1 30.73 -30.04 0.97
C MET A 1 29.51 -29.80 0.10
N SER A 2 28.33 -29.73 0.71
CA SER A 2 27.05 -29.56 0.01
C SER A 2 26.81 -28.07 -0.24
N HIS A 3 26.89 -27.67 -1.51
CA HIS A 3 26.47 -26.38 -2.01
C HIS A 3 24.95 -26.30 -1.88
N GLN A 4 24.43 -25.52 -0.94
CA GLN A 4 23.00 -25.26 -0.81
C GLN A 4 22.67 -24.08 -1.75
N THR A 5 22.12 -24.40 -2.92
CA THR A 5 21.61 -23.41 -3.86
C THR A 5 20.44 -22.69 -3.23
N LEU A 6 20.62 -21.40 -2.92
CA LEU A 6 19.57 -20.50 -2.43
C LEU A 6 18.46 -20.43 -3.49
N GLY A 7 17.38 -21.18 -3.26
CA GLY A 7 16.20 -21.15 -4.10
C GLY A 7 15.62 -19.74 -4.16
N SER A 8 15.26 -19.30 -5.35
CA SER A 8 14.44 -18.11 -5.60
C SER A 8 13.05 -18.31 -4.99
N GLY A 9 12.94 -18.18 -3.67
CA GLY A 9 11.67 -18.12 -2.97
C GLY A 9 10.93 -16.87 -3.42
N LYS A 10 9.87 -17.03 -4.21
CA LYS A 10 8.91 -15.95 -4.45
C LYS A 10 8.42 -15.49 -3.08
N LYS A 11 8.86 -14.30 -2.63
CA LYS A 11 8.30 -13.68 -1.43
C LYS A 11 6.78 -13.65 -1.61
N PRO A 12 5.99 -14.01 -0.59
CA PRO A 12 4.54 -13.97 -0.73
C PRO A 12 4.13 -12.57 -1.19
N PRO A 13 3.11 -12.47 -2.07
CA PRO A 13 2.65 -11.18 -2.55
C PRO A 13 2.33 -10.27 -1.37
N SER A 14 2.91 -9.07 -1.38
CA SER A 14 2.68 -8.09 -0.33
C SER A 14 1.29 -7.49 -0.51
N LYS A 15 0.49 -7.46 0.55
CA LYS A 15 -0.88 -6.91 0.54
C LYS A 15 -0.90 -5.38 0.67
N VAL A 16 0.27 -4.75 0.62
CA VAL A 16 0.47 -3.31 0.86
C VAL A 16 0.91 -2.67 -0.44
N VAL A 17 0.19 -1.62 -0.84
CA VAL A 17 0.40 -0.85 -2.06
C VAL A 17 0.92 0.52 -1.65
N PHE A 18 1.98 0.97 -2.31
CA PHE A 18 2.47 2.33 -2.19
C PHE A 18 1.67 3.25 -3.11
N ILE A 19 1.25 4.39 -2.58
CA ILE A 19 0.48 5.40 -3.30
C ILE A 19 1.33 6.67 -3.28
N GLY A 20 1.73 7.13 -4.45
CA GLY A 20 2.45 8.40 -4.63
C GLY A 20 1.61 9.42 -5.38
N ASN A 21 2.14 10.64 -5.47
CA ASN A 21 1.54 11.73 -6.23
C ASN A 21 0.10 12.08 -5.80
N ILE A 22 -0.18 11.94 -4.50
CA ILE A 22 -1.46 12.29 -3.90
C ILE A 22 -1.53 13.82 -3.83
N PRO A 23 -2.56 14.45 -4.40
CA PRO A 23 -2.74 15.90 -4.27
C PRO A 23 -2.93 16.28 -2.80
N TYR A 24 -2.40 17.43 -2.39
CA TYR A 24 -2.49 17.88 -0.99
C TYR A 24 -3.93 18.14 -0.50
N ASP A 25 -4.87 18.31 -1.43
CA ASP A 25 -6.30 18.53 -1.17
C ASP A 25 -7.05 17.20 -0.87
N PHE A 26 -6.45 16.05 -1.18
CA PHE A 26 -7.08 14.76 -0.94
C PHE A 26 -7.01 14.36 0.52
N THR A 27 -8.16 13.96 1.04
CA THR A 27 -8.31 13.45 2.41
C THR A 27 -8.32 11.93 2.42
N GLU A 28 -7.91 11.34 3.54
CA GLU A 28 -7.93 9.90 3.77
C GLU A 28 -9.27 9.22 3.40
N PRO A 29 -10.46 9.75 3.77
CA PRO A 29 -11.73 9.16 3.37
C PRO A 29 -11.98 9.16 1.85
N GLN A 30 -11.60 10.23 1.14
CA GLN A 30 -11.77 10.28 -0.33
C GLN A 30 -10.89 9.23 -1.02
N LEU A 31 -9.63 9.11 -0.60
CA LEU A 31 -8.72 8.08 -1.07
C LEU A 31 -9.26 6.68 -0.75
N LEU A 32 -9.78 6.49 0.46
CA LEU A 32 -10.36 5.22 0.88
C LEU A 32 -11.51 4.80 -0.04
N GLU A 33 -12.43 5.71 -0.39
CA GLU A 33 -13.54 5.40 -1.31
C GLU A 33 -13.04 4.94 -2.68
N ILE A 34 -12.02 5.61 -3.24
CA ILE A 34 -11.42 5.24 -4.52
C ILE A 34 -10.73 3.87 -4.42
N PHE A 35 -9.94 3.64 -3.37
CA PHE A 35 -9.24 2.36 -3.20
C PHE A 35 -10.20 1.21 -2.90
N ARG A 36 -11.36 1.50 -2.29
CA ARG A 36 -12.43 0.52 -2.04
C ARG A 36 -13.10 0.03 -3.31
N GLU A 37 -13.12 0.84 -4.37
CA GLU A 37 -13.59 0.41 -5.69
C GLU A 37 -12.66 -0.66 -6.30
N ALA A 38 -11.35 -0.52 -6.09
CA ALA A 38 -10.36 -1.51 -6.53
C ALA A 38 -10.42 -2.82 -5.71
N GLY A 39 -10.84 -2.76 -4.45
CA GLY A 39 -10.98 -3.93 -3.60
C GLY A 39 -11.15 -3.61 -2.11
N PRO A 40 -11.39 -4.62 -1.26
CA PRO A 40 -11.58 -4.41 0.16
C PRO A 40 -10.29 -3.88 0.81
N VAL A 41 -10.29 -2.61 1.23
CA VAL A 41 -9.17 -1.98 1.93
C VAL A 41 -9.24 -2.31 3.43
N ILE A 42 -8.17 -2.88 3.98
CA ILE A 42 -8.02 -3.06 5.43
C ILE A 42 -7.62 -1.75 6.08
N ASN A 43 -6.63 -1.06 5.51
CA ASN A 43 -6.02 0.08 6.16
C ASN A 43 -5.40 1.04 5.14
N LEU A 44 -5.66 2.34 5.28
CA LEU A 44 -5.01 3.40 4.53
C LEU A 44 -4.18 4.24 5.51
N ARG A 45 -2.94 4.55 5.16
CA ARG A 45 -2.04 5.39 5.97
C ARG A 45 -1.39 6.43 5.07
N LEU A 46 -1.81 7.67 5.21
CA LEU A 46 -1.15 8.80 4.57
C LEU A 46 0.03 9.28 5.41
N ILE A 47 1.11 9.65 4.74
CA ILE A 47 2.28 10.20 5.42
C ILE A 47 2.18 11.71 5.42
N PHE A 48 2.14 12.26 6.62
CA PHE A 48 2.14 13.70 6.86
C PHE A 48 3.49 14.11 7.44
N ASP A 49 3.92 15.31 7.05
CA ASP A 49 5.07 15.98 7.62
C ASP A 49 4.74 16.38 9.07
N LYS A 50 5.59 15.98 10.03
CA LYS A 50 5.30 16.15 11.46
C LYS A 50 5.42 17.61 11.91
N ASP A 51 6.27 18.37 11.24
CA ASP A 51 6.56 19.77 11.56
C ASP A 51 5.48 20.70 11.00
N THR A 52 5.07 20.47 9.76
CA THR A 52 4.09 21.32 9.07
C THR A 52 2.65 20.78 9.11
N ASN A 53 2.44 19.54 9.57
CA ASN A 53 1.18 18.80 9.45
C ASN A 53 0.63 18.73 8.02
N LYS A 54 1.48 18.91 7.00
CA LYS A 54 1.08 18.85 5.59
C LYS A 54 1.25 17.44 5.05
N PRO A 55 0.35 16.95 4.17
CA PRO A 55 0.54 15.67 3.53
C PRO A 55 1.83 15.69 2.70
N ARG A 56 2.66 14.63 2.77
CA ARG A 56 3.85 14.50 1.91
C ARG A 56 3.51 14.08 0.48
N GLY A 57 2.22 13.89 0.17
CA GLY A 57 1.75 13.45 -1.14
C GLY A 57 1.97 11.96 -1.42
N TYR A 58 2.18 11.15 -0.37
CA TYR A 58 2.27 9.71 -0.49
C TYR A 58 1.71 8.97 0.74
N GLY A 59 1.38 7.70 0.55
CA GLY A 59 0.81 6.84 1.57
C GLY A 59 0.93 5.35 1.26
N PHE A 60 0.43 4.53 2.16
CA PHE A 60 0.39 3.09 2.05
C PHE A 60 -1.05 2.59 2.25
N CYS A 61 -1.51 1.75 1.34
CA CYS A 61 -2.82 1.10 1.43
C CYS A 61 -2.65 -0.41 1.54
N THR A 62 -3.26 -1.00 2.55
CA THR A 62 -3.27 -2.44 2.80
C THR A 62 -4.62 -3.00 2.37
N TYR A 63 -4.63 -4.00 1.50
CA TYR A 63 -5.84 -4.67 1.02
C TYR A 63 -6.11 -6.00 1.73
N GLN A 64 -7.39 -6.38 1.77
CA GLN A 64 -7.90 -7.57 2.43
C GLN A 64 -7.76 -8.80 1.54
N GLY A 65 -6.54 -9.34 1.51
CA GLY A 65 -6.26 -10.74 1.20
C GLY A 65 -6.37 -11.18 -0.25
N ASP A 66 -5.50 -12.13 -0.60
CA ASP A 66 -5.26 -12.77 -1.90
C ASP A 66 -5.96 -12.12 -3.09
N PHE A 67 -5.18 -11.36 -3.87
CA PHE A 67 -5.51 -11.08 -5.25
C PHE A 67 -6.09 -12.36 -5.84
N ILE A 68 -7.39 -12.29 -6.13
CA ILE A 68 -8.12 -13.35 -6.82
C ILE A 68 -7.22 -13.83 -7.96
N ASN A 69 -6.96 -15.13 -8.00
CA ASN A 69 -6.38 -15.77 -9.18
C ASN A 69 -7.27 -15.36 -10.36
N LEU A 70 -6.78 -14.44 -11.20
CA LEU A 70 -7.29 -14.24 -12.54
C LEU A 70 -6.33 -14.93 -13.50
#